data_AF-A0A7C4V6N5-F1
#
_entry.id   AF-A0A7C4V6N5-F1
#
_cell.length_a   1.000
_cell.length_b   1.000
_cell.length_c   1.000
_cell.angle_alpha   90.00
_cell.angle_beta   90.00
_cell.angle_gamma   90.00
#
_symmetry.space_group_name_H-M   'P 1'
#
loop_
_entity.id
_entity.type
_entity.pdbx_description
1 polymer ?
#
loop_
_entity_poly.entity_id
_entity_poly.type
_entity_poly.pdbx_seq_one_letter_code
_entity_poly.pdbx_strand_id
1 'polypeptide(L)'
;VIQNKIDLVSKDRAVRNFQQIKAFLQGTKFQDAPIIPISAQRGVNVDLLLEAIQEFIPTPARDETLDPIMYVARTFDVNKPGTSPEKIKGGVLGGSLKQGRFNVGDKLEIRPGLVYEEANQLKSKPLTTVVASAITGGVAVQSVGPGGSIGIMTDLDPSVVKSDSLTGNVVGIPGKLPPVWISLTLEITLMERVVGSVEDLKVNPIVPNELLMLNVNSAATVGIVRDIAKNRVKCVLKKPICAAVGSRVTISRRVGTRFRLIGYGIIRAEK
;
A
#
# COMPACT_ATOMS: atom_id res chain seq x y z
N VAL A 1 -7.58 9.35 -17.92
CA VAL A 1 -7.54 10.53 -17.03
C VAL A 1 -8.95 11.06 -16.83
N ILE A 2 -9.33 11.42 -15.61
CA ILE A 2 -10.65 11.98 -15.30
C ILE A 2 -10.47 13.47 -15.04
N GLN A 3 -11.01 14.33 -15.91
CA GLN A 3 -11.02 15.77 -15.73
C GLN A 3 -12.28 16.13 -14.92
N ASN A 4 -12.17 16.08 -13.60
CA ASN A 4 -13.29 16.36 -12.69
C ASN A 4 -13.47 17.87 -12.44
N LYS A 5 -14.62 18.25 -11.87
CA LYS A 5 -14.98 19.62 -11.48
C LYS A 5 -15.10 20.60 -12.66
N ILE A 6 -15.53 20.11 -13.82
CA ILE A 6 -15.78 20.97 -15.00
C ILE A 6 -16.90 22.00 -14.74
N ASP A 7 -17.76 21.73 -13.76
CA ASP A 7 -18.84 22.62 -13.32
C ASP A 7 -18.35 23.87 -12.57
N LEU A 8 -17.10 23.88 -12.10
CA LEU A 8 -16.51 25.03 -11.39
C LEU A 8 -15.76 26.00 -12.31
N VAL A 9 -15.71 25.72 -13.62
CA VAL A 9 -14.88 26.48 -14.56
C VAL A 9 -15.66 26.78 -15.85
N SER A 10 -15.28 27.85 -16.54
CA SER A 10 -15.83 28.14 -17.87
C SER A 10 -15.37 27.10 -18.90
N LYS A 11 -16.14 26.97 -19.99
CA LYS A 11 -15.81 26.10 -21.13
C LYS A 11 -14.38 26.33 -21.63
N ASP A 12 -13.99 27.58 -21.82
CA ASP A 12 -12.64 27.93 -22.31
C ASP A 12 -11.55 27.52 -21.33
N ARG A 13 -11.81 27.63 -20.02
CA ARG A 13 -10.87 27.17 -18.99
C ARG A 13 -10.79 25.63 -18.97
N ALA A 14 -11.90 24.92 -19.12
CA ALA A 14 -11.91 23.46 -19.22
C ALA A 14 -11.13 22.95 -20.45
N VAL A 15 -11.34 23.58 -21.62
CA VAL A 15 -10.62 23.25 -22.86
C VAL A 15 -9.12 23.54 -22.73
N ARG A 16 -8.74 24.69 -22.16
CA ARG A 16 -7.33 25.00 -21.89
C ARG A 16 -6.68 23.98 -20.96
N ASN A 17 -7.38 23.60 -19.89
CA ASN A 17 -6.87 22.59 -18.96
C ASN A 17 -6.75 21.21 -19.63
N PHE A 18 -7.68 20.83 -20.52
CA PHE A 18 -7.57 19.60 -21.30
C PHE A 18 -6.29 19.59 -22.16
N GLN A 19 -5.96 20.70 -22.82
CA GLN A 19 -4.72 20.81 -23.60
C GLN A 19 -3.47 20.73 -22.72
N GLN A 20 -3.50 21.33 -21.51
CA GLN A 20 -2.42 21.18 -20.54
C GLN A 20 -2.22 19.73 -20.10
N ILE A 21 -3.31 18.98 -19.89
CA ILE A 21 -3.25 17.55 -19.56
C ILE A 21 -2.61 16.78 -20.72
N LYS A 22 -3.04 17.01 -21.97
CA LYS A 22 -2.43 16.37 -23.15
C LYS A 22 -0.94 16.66 -23.26
N ALA A 23 -0.55 17.92 -23.12
CA ALA A 23 0.86 18.32 -23.16
C ALA A 23 1.66 17.68 -22.02
N PHE A 24 1.08 17.55 -20.83
CA PHE A 24 1.72 16.90 -19.69
C PHE A 24 1.92 15.38 -19.89
N LEU A 25 0.98 14.71 -20.55
CA LEU A 25 1.07 13.27 -20.83
C LEU A 25 1.96 12.94 -22.02
N GLN A 26 2.29 13.92 -22.86
CA GLN A 26 3.11 13.75 -24.05
C GLN A 26 4.48 13.14 -23.69
N GLY A 27 4.90 12.12 -24.44
CA GLY A 27 6.17 11.41 -24.19
C GLY A 27 6.13 10.44 -23.01
N THR A 28 4.99 10.29 -22.32
CA THR A 28 4.78 9.24 -21.33
C THR A 28 4.07 8.04 -21.96
N LYS A 29 4.15 6.88 -21.28
CA LYS A 29 3.36 5.69 -21.65
C LYS A 29 1.82 5.87 -21.57
N PHE A 30 1.36 7.05 -21.15
CA PHE A 30 -0.06 7.39 -21.00
C PHE A 30 -0.51 8.51 -21.94
N GLN A 31 0.29 8.87 -22.94
CA GLN A 31 -0.02 9.95 -23.89
C GLN A 31 -1.38 9.77 -24.58
N ASP A 32 -1.77 8.51 -24.84
CA ASP A 32 -3.00 8.13 -25.55
C ASP A 32 -4.15 7.79 -24.59
N ALA A 33 -3.98 7.99 -23.28
CA ALA A 33 -5.01 7.67 -22.31
C ALA A 33 -6.25 8.57 -22.51
N PRO A 34 -7.48 8.00 -22.50
CA PRO A 34 -8.70 8.80 -22.69
C PRO A 34 -8.83 9.85 -21.59
N ILE A 35 -9.24 11.06 -21.94
CA ILE A 35 -9.49 12.16 -20.99
C ILE A 35 -10.99 12.41 -20.94
N ILE A 36 -11.62 12.06 -19.83
CA ILE A 36 -13.08 12.10 -19.67
C ILE A 36 -13.44 13.29 -18.77
N PRO A 37 -14.11 14.33 -19.29
CA PRO A 37 -14.60 15.44 -18.50
C PRO A 37 -15.85 15.02 -17.73
N ILE A 38 -15.84 15.17 -16.41
CA ILE A 38 -16.98 14.85 -15.54
C ILE A 38 -17.29 15.98 -14.56
N SER A 39 -18.51 15.98 -14.05
CA SER A 39 -18.84 16.64 -12.77
C SER A 39 -19.33 15.59 -11.80
N ALA A 40 -18.46 15.16 -10.89
CA ALA A 40 -18.84 14.17 -9.87
C ALA A 40 -19.98 14.69 -8.96
N GLN A 41 -20.00 16.00 -8.67
CA GLN A 41 -21.04 16.59 -7.82
C GLN A 41 -22.41 16.64 -8.50
N ARG A 42 -22.44 16.92 -9.81
CA ARG A 42 -23.68 17.03 -10.59
C ARG A 42 -24.05 15.74 -11.33
N GLY A 43 -23.24 14.69 -11.22
CA GLY A 43 -23.46 13.42 -11.92
C GLY A 43 -23.26 13.47 -13.44
N VAL A 44 -22.57 14.48 -13.97
CA VAL A 44 -22.38 14.65 -15.42
C VAL A 44 -21.32 13.68 -15.94
N ASN A 45 -21.64 12.95 -17.01
CA ASN A 45 -20.79 11.98 -17.72
C ASN A 45 -20.29 10.80 -16.84
N VAL A 46 -21.00 10.49 -15.75
CA VAL A 46 -20.64 9.36 -14.88
C VAL A 46 -20.91 8.03 -15.57
N ASP A 47 -21.98 7.95 -16.37
CA ASP A 47 -22.29 6.85 -17.26
C ASP A 47 -21.15 6.57 -18.26
N LEU A 48 -20.67 7.60 -18.96
CA LEU A 48 -19.54 7.48 -19.89
C LEU A 48 -18.24 7.09 -19.19
N LEU A 49 -18.05 7.52 -17.94
CA LEU A 49 -16.92 7.08 -17.12
C LEU A 49 -17.01 5.58 -16.79
N LEU A 50 -18.20 5.08 -16.45
CA LEU A 50 -18.40 3.66 -16.18
C LEU A 50 -18.13 2.81 -17.43
N GLU A 51 -18.62 3.24 -18.59
CA GLU A 51 -18.35 2.61 -19.88
C GLU A 51 -16.85 2.54 -20.16
N ALA A 52 -16.14 3.67 -20.03
CA ALA A 52 -14.71 3.71 -20.26
C ALA A 52 -13.89 2.87 -19.25
N ILE A 53 -14.35 2.74 -18.01
CA ILE A 53 -13.70 1.83 -17.05
C ILE A 53 -13.80 0.38 -17.55
N GLN A 54 -14.98 -0.04 -18.04
CA GLN A 54 -15.17 -1.40 -18.57
C GLN A 54 -14.36 -1.64 -19.84
N GLU A 55 -14.26 -0.64 -20.72
CA GLU A 55 -13.54 -0.75 -22.00
C GLU A 55 -12.02 -0.75 -21.81
N PHE A 56 -11.48 0.21 -21.04
CA PHE A 56 -10.04 0.46 -20.97
C PHE A 56 -9.34 -0.20 -19.77
N ILE A 57 -10.09 -0.74 -18.79
CA ILE A 57 -9.52 -1.36 -17.57
C ILE A 57 -10.13 -2.75 -17.36
N PRO A 58 -9.78 -3.74 -18.20
CA PRO A 58 -10.28 -5.10 -18.03
C PRO A 58 -9.81 -5.70 -16.70
N THR A 59 -10.60 -6.60 -16.14
CA THR A 59 -10.22 -7.33 -14.94
C THR A 59 -8.97 -8.18 -15.23
N PRO A 60 -7.85 -7.97 -14.51
CA PRO A 60 -6.65 -8.75 -14.75
C PRO A 60 -6.85 -10.19 -14.29
N ALA A 61 -6.19 -11.14 -14.96
CA ALA A 61 -6.10 -12.51 -14.49
C ALA A 61 -5.39 -12.54 -13.12
N ARG A 62 -5.93 -13.34 -12.20
CA ARG A 62 -5.38 -13.52 -10.85
C ARG A 62 -5.38 -15.00 -10.53
N ASP A 63 -4.29 -15.45 -9.91
CA ASP A 63 -4.12 -16.85 -9.54
C ASP A 63 -4.58 -17.07 -8.09
N GLU A 64 -5.68 -17.78 -7.95
CA GLU A 64 -6.28 -18.15 -6.68
C GLU A 64 -5.72 -19.46 -6.11
N THR A 65 -4.93 -20.19 -6.89
CA THR A 65 -4.35 -21.48 -6.48
C THR A 65 -3.05 -21.32 -5.69
N LEU A 66 -2.42 -20.14 -5.77
CA LEU A 66 -1.22 -19.81 -5.01
C LEU A 66 -1.51 -19.67 -3.52
N ASP A 67 -0.46 -19.82 -2.71
CA ASP A 67 -0.52 -19.48 -1.28
C ASP A 67 -1.01 -18.02 -1.11
N PRO A 68 -2.05 -17.78 -0.29
CA PRO A 68 -2.68 -16.49 -0.17
C PRO A 68 -1.78 -15.47 0.52
N ILE A 69 -1.72 -14.27 -0.05
CA ILE A 69 -0.96 -13.14 0.48
C ILE A 69 -1.85 -11.90 0.46
N MET A 70 -2.22 -11.42 1.64
CA MET A 70 -2.98 -10.19 1.84
C MET A 70 -2.10 -9.10 2.42
N TYR A 71 -2.25 -7.89 1.88
CA TYR A 71 -1.64 -6.68 2.44
C TYR A 71 -2.65 -5.97 3.34
N VAL A 72 -2.30 -5.82 4.61
CA VAL A 72 -3.12 -5.09 5.58
C VAL A 72 -2.92 -3.60 5.35
N ALA A 73 -3.97 -2.92 4.93
CA ALA A 73 -3.97 -1.49 4.69
C ALA A 73 -4.50 -0.71 5.90
N ARG A 74 -5.40 -1.31 6.69
CA ARG A 74 -6.04 -0.72 7.87
C ARG A 74 -6.40 -1.81 8.87
N THR A 75 -6.55 -1.45 10.13
CA THR A 75 -7.10 -2.33 11.16
C THR A 75 -8.10 -1.62 12.05
N PHE A 76 -9.15 -2.34 12.45
CA PHE A 76 -10.29 -1.74 13.13
C PHE A 76 -10.78 -2.61 14.28
N ASP A 77 -11.19 -1.93 15.35
CA ASP A 77 -12.06 -2.47 16.37
C ASP A 77 -13.51 -2.08 16.01
N VAL A 78 -14.38 -3.08 15.86
CA VAL A 78 -15.79 -2.88 15.54
C VAL A 78 -16.70 -2.86 16.78
N ASN A 79 -16.13 -3.04 17.97
CA ASN A 79 -16.85 -3.04 19.22
C ASN A 79 -17.19 -1.61 19.64
N LYS A 80 -18.43 -1.38 20.07
CA LYS A 80 -18.89 -0.06 20.52
C LYS A 80 -18.53 0.15 22.00
N PRO A 81 -18.33 1.40 22.46
CA PRO A 81 -18.19 1.68 23.89
C PRO A 81 -19.36 1.09 24.70
N GLY A 82 -19.05 0.42 25.81
CA GLY A 82 -20.04 -0.25 26.66
C GLY A 82 -20.44 -1.67 26.21
N THR A 83 -19.78 -2.24 25.20
CA THR A 83 -19.98 -3.65 24.81
C THR A 83 -19.61 -4.57 25.98
N SER A 84 -20.50 -5.51 26.33
CA SER A 84 -20.23 -6.47 27.40
C SER A 84 -19.18 -7.50 26.98
N PRO A 85 -18.37 -8.05 27.90
CA PRO A 85 -17.29 -8.98 27.58
C PRO A 85 -17.72 -10.16 26.70
N GLU A 86 -18.94 -10.68 26.89
CA GLU A 86 -19.47 -11.85 26.17
C GLU A 86 -19.85 -11.54 24.71
N LYS A 87 -19.98 -10.25 24.37
CA LYS A 87 -20.36 -9.77 23.03
C LYS A 87 -19.18 -9.19 22.26
N ILE A 88 -17.99 -9.17 22.85
CA ILE A 88 -16.79 -8.65 22.19
C ILE A 88 -16.50 -9.51 20.96
N LYS A 89 -16.40 -8.85 19.81
CA LYS A 89 -15.94 -9.42 18.55
C LYS A 89 -14.44 -9.24 18.44
N GLY A 90 -13.76 -10.14 17.75
CA GLY A 90 -12.34 -10.00 17.50
C GLY A 90 -12.01 -8.88 16.50
N GLY A 91 -10.72 -8.64 16.36
CA GLY A 91 -10.18 -7.56 15.53
C GLY A 91 -10.43 -7.74 14.03
N VAL A 92 -10.53 -6.63 13.30
CA VAL A 92 -10.74 -6.64 11.84
C VAL A 92 -9.50 -6.16 11.11
N LEU A 93 -9.06 -6.96 10.13
CA LEU A 93 -8.00 -6.64 9.18
C LEU A 93 -8.63 -6.18 7.86
N GLY A 94 -8.41 -4.92 7.52
CA GLY A 94 -8.85 -4.33 6.25
C GLY A 94 -7.69 -4.26 5.26
N GLY A 95 -7.88 -4.75 4.05
CA GLY A 95 -6.79 -4.80 3.08
C GLY A 95 -7.18 -5.33 1.72
N SER A 96 -6.17 -5.73 0.95
CA SER A 96 -6.38 -6.35 -0.36
C SER A 96 -5.59 -7.64 -0.48
N LEU A 97 -6.24 -8.67 -1.00
CA LEU A 97 -5.62 -9.94 -1.32
C LEU A 97 -4.93 -9.85 -2.69
N LYS A 98 -3.62 -10.09 -2.71
CA LYS A 98 -2.81 -10.06 -3.93
C LYS A 98 -3.02 -11.30 -4.79
N GLN A 99 -3.05 -12.46 -4.14
CA GLN A 99 -3.08 -13.80 -4.74
C GLN A 99 -3.68 -14.80 -3.74
N GLY A 100 -4.04 -15.98 -4.23
CA GLY A 100 -4.61 -17.05 -3.43
C GLY A 100 -6.04 -16.76 -2.97
N ARG A 101 -6.55 -17.58 -2.05
CA ARG A 101 -7.89 -17.46 -1.47
C ARG A 101 -7.83 -17.71 0.04
N PHE A 102 -8.65 -16.99 0.79
CA PHE A 102 -8.95 -17.31 2.19
C PHE A 102 -10.40 -17.73 2.35
N ASN A 103 -10.65 -18.65 3.27
CA ASN A 103 -11.96 -19.12 3.67
C ASN A 103 -12.19 -18.82 5.16
N VAL A 104 -13.46 -18.73 5.55
CA VAL A 104 -13.84 -18.67 6.96
C VAL A 104 -13.37 -19.95 7.67
N GLY A 105 -12.73 -19.80 8.83
CA GLY A 105 -12.10 -20.89 9.58
C GLY A 105 -10.62 -21.11 9.28
N ASP A 106 -10.05 -20.46 8.25
CA ASP A 106 -8.62 -20.59 7.95
C ASP A 106 -7.75 -20.05 9.08
N LYS A 107 -6.66 -20.77 9.39
CA LYS A 107 -5.59 -20.28 10.26
C LYS A 107 -4.70 -19.32 9.49
N LEU A 108 -4.43 -18.17 10.08
CA LEU A 108 -3.63 -17.10 9.51
C LEU A 108 -2.40 -16.82 10.37
N GLU A 109 -1.34 -16.40 9.70
CA GLU A 109 -0.18 -15.78 10.32
C GLU A 109 -0.05 -14.33 9.82
N ILE A 110 0.39 -13.44 10.71
CA ILE A 110 0.58 -12.02 10.45
C ILE A 110 2.04 -11.67 10.69
N ARG A 111 2.72 -11.17 9.66
CA ARG A 111 4.12 -10.73 9.72
C ARG A 111 4.27 -9.27 9.29
N PRO A 112 5.13 -8.45 9.95
CA PRO A 112 6.04 -8.81 11.05
C PRO A 112 5.37 -9.17 12.40
N GLY A 113 4.08 -8.88 12.56
CA GLY A 113 3.33 -9.11 13.78
C GLY A 113 3.65 -8.05 14.84
N LEU A 114 3.82 -8.48 16.10
CA LEU A 114 4.13 -7.60 17.21
C LEU A 114 5.61 -7.21 17.16
N VAL A 115 5.88 -5.92 17.05
CA VAL A 115 7.24 -5.36 17.07
C VAL A 115 7.51 -4.82 18.47
N TYR A 116 8.65 -5.19 19.05
CA TYR A 116 9.08 -4.76 20.38
C TYR A 116 10.60 -4.65 20.45
N GLU A 117 11.10 -3.87 21.41
CA GLU A 117 12.53 -3.77 21.69
C GLU A 117 12.89 -4.70 22.86
N GLU A 118 13.94 -5.49 22.69
CA GLU A 118 14.50 -6.33 23.73
C GLU A 118 16.01 -6.19 23.71
N ALA A 119 16.62 -5.82 24.83
CA ALA A 119 18.06 -5.56 24.94
C ALA A 119 18.61 -4.61 23.85
N ASN A 120 17.91 -3.49 23.60
CA ASN A 120 18.22 -2.51 22.55
C ASN A 120 18.23 -3.06 21.11
N GLN A 121 17.66 -4.25 20.90
CA GLN A 121 17.47 -4.82 19.57
C GLN A 121 15.99 -4.86 19.21
N LEU A 122 15.70 -4.42 18.00
CA LEU A 122 14.36 -4.47 17.44
C LEU A 122 14.03 -5.92 17.09
N LYS A 123 13.02 -6.49 17.75
CA LYS A 123 12.51 -7.84 17.48
C LYS A 123 11.07 -7.78 16.99
N SER A 124 10.68 -8.83 16.27
CA SER A 124 9.31 -9.01 15.78
C SER A 124 8.85 -10.43 16.04
N LYS A 125 7.64 -10.57 16.58
CA LYS A 125 6.98 -11.85 16.81
C LYS A 125 5.73 -11.96 15.94
N PRO A 126 5.65 -12.95 15.02
CA PRO A 126 4.45 -13.19 14.23
C PRO A 126 3.24 -13.42 15.13
N LEU A 127 2.07 -12.95 14.68
CA LEU A 127 0.79 -13.25 15.32
C LEU A 127 0.10 -14.37 14.54
N THR A 128 -0.64 -15.20 15.25
CA THR A 128 -1.47 -16.25 14.64
C THR A 128 -2.91 -16.05 15.06
N THR A 129 -3.85 -16.31 14.16
CA THR A 129 -5.28 -16.03 14.35
C THR A 129 -6.12 -16.92 13.43
N VAL A 130 -7.43 -16.92 13.59
CA VAL A 130 -8.38 -17.63 12.71
C VAL A 130 -9.32 -16.64 12.05
N VAL A 131 -9.71 -16.90 10.80
CA VAL A 131 -10.77 -16.15 10.11
C VAL A 131 -12.13 -16.45 10.76
N ALA A 132 -12.67 -15.49 11.50
CA ALA A 132 -14.00 -15.60 12.09
C ALA A 132 -15.10 -15.25 11.08
N SER A 133 -14.89 -14.23 10.24
CA SER A 133 -15.78 -13.89 9.13
C SER A 133 -15.06 -13.03 8.09
N ALA A 134 -15.61 -12.96 6.88
CA ALA A 134 -15.09 -12.11 5.81
C ALA A 134 -16.20 -11.28 5.16
N ILE A 135 -15.88 -10.04 4.79
CA ILE A 135 -16.77 -9.08 4.14
C ILE A 135 -16.06 -8.48 2.93
N THR A 136 -16.77 -8.40 1.80
CA THR A 136 -16.34 -7.65 0.61
C THR A 136 -17.56 -7.05 -0.07
N GLY A 137 -17.42 -5.85 -0.68
CA GLY A 137 -18.55 -5.17 -1.33
C GLY A 137 -19.74 -4.84 -0.40
N GLY A 138 -19.54 -4.85 0.92
CA GLY A 138 -20.61 -4.63 1.91
C GLY A 138 -21.42 -5.89 2.26
N VAL A 139 -21.06 -7.06 1.71
CA VAL A 139 -21.74 -8.33 1.99
C VAL A 139 -20.81 -9.33 2.67
N ALA A 140 -21.38 -10.16 3.55
CA ALA A 140 -20.66 -11.26 4.18
C ALA A 140 -20.46 -12.41 3.18
N VAL A 141 -19.26 -13.01 3.17
CA VAL A 141 -18.88 -14.07 2.25
C VAL A 141 -18.15 -15.19 2.98
N GLN A 142 -18.24 -16.42 2.45
CA GLN A 142 -17.54 -17.58 3.01
C GLN A 142 -16.07 -17.68 2.57
N SER A 143 -15.73 -17.01 1.48
CA SER A 143 -14.36 -16.94 0.99
C SER A 143 -14.09 -15.61 0.29
N VAL A 144 -12.83 -15.20 0.30
CA VAL A 144 -12.34 -13.99 -0.37
C VAL A 144 -11.19 -14.33 -1.30
N GLY A 145 -11.32 -13.88 -2.55
CA GLY A 145 -10.30 -13.98 -3.59
C GLY A 145 -9.57 -12.65 -3.83
N PRO A 146 -8.61 -12.64 -4.74
CA PRO A 146 -7.82 -11.47 -5.07
C PRO A 146 -8.65 -10.50 -5.93
N GLY A 147 -8.48 -9.20 -5.70
CA GLY A 147 -9.17 -8.16 -6.48
C GLY A 147 -10.29 -7.46 -5.71
N GLY A 148 -9.90 -6.45 -4.94
CA GLY A 148 -10.82 -5.61 -4.19
C GLY A 148 -10.32 -5.32 -2.79
N SER A 149 -11.12 -4.58 -2.05
CA SER A 149 -10.96 -4.38 -0.61
C SER A 149 -11.75 -5.45 0.13
N ILE A 150 -11.11 -6.06 1.12
CA ILE A 150 -11.68 -7.10 1.95
C ILE A 150 -11.53 -6.71 3.42
N GLY A 151 -12.52 -7.08 4.22
CA GLY A 151 -12.47 -7.02 5.68
C GLY A 151 -12.50 -8.44 6.22
N ILE A 152 -11.44 -8.86 6.89
CA ILE A 152 -11.36 -10.15 7.57
C ILE A 152 -11.49 -9.88 9.07
N MET A 153 -12.57 -10.34 9.68
CA MET A 153 -12.68 -10.41 11.13
C MET A 153 -11.94 -11.65 11.60
N THR A 154 -11.07 -11.47 12.59
CA THR A 154 -10.29 -12.55 13.15
C THR A 154 -10.66 -12.79 14.61
N ASP A 155 -10.04 -13.78 15.25
CA ASP A 155 -10.15 -14.03 16.70
C ASP A 155 -9.11 -13.25 17.54
N LEU A 156 -8.41 -12.29 16.95
CA LEU A 156 -7.48 -11.43 17.69
C LEU A 156 -8.22 -10.56 18.70
N ASP A 157 -7.60 -10.35 19.85
CA ASP A 157 -8.06 -9.37 20.81
C ASP A 157 -8.13 -7.96 20.15
N PRO A 158 -9.25 -7.23 20.30
CA PRO A 158 -9.41 -5.89 19.71
C PRO A 158 -8.30 -4.90 20.05
N SER A 159 -7.70 -5.02 21.24
CA SER A 159 -6.60 -4.17 21.68
C SER A 159 -5.34 -4.30 20.82
N VAL A 160 -5.18 -5.43 20.12
CA VAL A 160 -4.04 -5.70 19.23
C VAL A 160 -4.20 -5.00 17.89
N VAL A 161 -5.44 -4.76 17.45
CA VAL A 161 -5.75 -4.18 16.11
C VAL A 161 -6.15 -2.70 16.16
N LYS A 162 -6.37 -2.14 17.35
CA LYS A 162 -6.83 -0.75 17.53
C LYS A 162 -5.86 0.26 16.91
N SER A 163 -6.40 1.39 16.46
CA SER A 163 -5.60 2.52 15.96
C SER A 163 -4.63 2.16 14.83
N ASP A 164 -5.05 1.30 13.90
CA ASP A 164 -4.25 0.92 12.72
C ASP A 164 -2.90 0.26 13.07
N SER A 165 -2.78 -0.35 14.25
CA SER A 165 -1.55 -0.93 14.82
C SER A 165 -0.88 -1.99 13.95
N LEU A 166 -1.66 -2.77 13.17
CA LEU A 166 -1.12 -3.78 12.25
C LEU A 166 -1.09 -3.32 10.79
N THR A 167 -1.28 -2.04 10.51
CA THR A 167 -1.12 -1.51 9.15
C THR A 167 0.28 -1.79 8.60
N GLY A 168 0.35 -2.25 7.36
CA GLY A 168 1.61 -2.64 6.72
C GLY A 168 2.03 -4.09 6.98
N ASN A 169 1.31 -4.84 7.81
CA ASN A 169 1.54 -6.26 7.93
C ASN A 169 1.08 -7.02 6.68
N VAL A 170 1.66 -8.20 6.49
CA VAL A 170 1.30 -9.18 5.49
C VAL A 170 0.65 -10.37 6.20
N VAL A 171 -0.46 -10.83 5.66
CA VAL A 171 -1.26 -11.94 6.19
C VAL A 171 -1.25 -13.08 5.18
N GLY A 172 -1.10 -14.31 5.67
CA GLY A 172 -0.98 -15.51 4.84
C GLY A 172 -1.15 -16.77 5.65
N ILE A 173 -0.96 -17.92 5.00
CA ILE A 173 -0.92 -19.22 5.67
C ILE A 173 0.33 -19.27 6.58
N PRO A 174 0.22 -19.80 7.81
CA PRO A 174 1.37 -19.98 8.70
C PRO A 174 2.58 -20.64 8.03
N GLY A 175 3.75 -20.00 8.16
CA GLY A 175 5.00 -20.51 7.60
C GLY A 175 5.20 -20.27 6.10
N LYS A 176 4.18 -19.77 5.38
CA LYS A 176 4.26 -19.49 3.92
C LYS A 176 4.55 -18.04 3.59
N LEU A 177 4.62 -17.18 4.60
CA LEU A 177 4.85 -15.75 4.39
C LEU A 177 6.31 -15.40 4.05
N PRO A 178 6.53 -14.30 3.30
CA PRO A 178 7.88 -13.80 3.01
C PRO A 178 8.72 -13.51 4.26
N PRO A 179 10.05 -13.37 4.11
CA PRO A 179 10.92 -13.02 5.23
C PRO A 179 10.61 -11.64 5.81
N VAL A 180 10.95 -11.48 7.09
CA VAL A 180 10.91 -10.19 7.79
C VAL A 180 12.30 -9.55 7.74
N TRP A 181 12.34 -8.30 7.34
CA TRP A 181 13.56 -7.52 7.17
C TRP A 181 13.67 -6.49 8.29
N ILE A 182 14.79 -6.51 9.02
CA ILE A 182 15.20 -5.44 9.94
C ILE A 182 16.20 -4.49 9.24
N SER A 183 16.89 -5.01 8.22
CA SER A 183 17.68 -4.22 7.27
C SER A 183 17.37 -4.68 5.84
N LEU A 184 17.47 -3.76 4.88
CA LEU A 184 17.21 -4.00 3.47
C LEU A 184 18.40 -3.57 2.64
N THR A 185 18.77 -4.41 1.68
CA THR A 185 19.60 -4.00 0.54
C THR A 185 18.69 -3.70 -0.65
N LEU A 186 18.72 -2.46 -1.12
CA LEU A 186 17.90 -1.98 -2.22
C LEU A 186 18.77 -1.69 -3.44
N GLU A 187 18.39 -2.20 -4.60
CA GLU A 187 18.86 -1.67 -5.88
C GLU A 187 17.99 -0.46 -6.25
N ILE A 188 18.59 0.72 -6.37
CA ILE A 188 17.85 1.99 -6.43
C ILE A 188 17.86 2.62 -7.82
N THR A 189 16.81 3.39 -8.12
CA THR A 189 16.70 4.28 -9.28
C THR A 189 16.12 5.60 -8.80
N LEU A 190 16.93 6.66 -8.86
CA LEU A 190 16.52 8.01 -8.49
C LEU A 190 15.89 8.73 -9.69
N MET A 191 14.90 9.56 -9.42
CA MET A 191 14.28 10.44 -10.42
C MET A 191 15.20 11.63 -10.67
N GLU A 192 15.05 12.30 -11.83
CA GLU A 192 15.82 13.52 -12.10
C GLU A 192 15.34 14.70 -11.24
N ARG A 193 14.03 14.74 -10.95
CA ARG A 193 13.36 15.84 -10.27
C ARG A 193 12.45 15.34 -9.15
N VAL A 194 12.33 16.15 -8.10
CA VAL A 194 11.46 15.85 -6.96
C VAL A 194 9.99 16.04 -7.35
N VAL A 195 9.20 14.97 -7.26
CA VAL A 195 7.78 15.04 -7.61
C VAL A 195 6.98 15.77 -6.53
N GLY A 196 6.13 16.72 -6.96
CA GLY A 196 5.18 17.43 -6.10
C GLY A 196 5.74 18.66 -5.37
N SER A 197 7.01 19.01 -5.60
CA SER A 197 7.57 20.31 -5.22
C SER A 197 7.09 21.38 -6.21
N VAL A 198 6.81 22.59 -5.71
CA VAL A 198 6.50 23.76 -6.58
C VAL A 198 7.77 24.21 -7.30
N GLU A 199 8.90 24.09 -6.61
CA GLU A 199 10.22 24.32 -7.15
C GLU A 199 10.74 23.05 -7.81
N ASP A 200 11.39 23.24 -8.93
CA ASP A 200 11.79 22.19 -9.85
C ASP A 200 13.13 21.58 -9.40
N LEU A 201 13.13 21.04 -8.17
CA LEU A 201 14.32 20.62 -7.42
C LEU A 201 14.93 19.34 -7.99
N LYS A 202 16.24 19.38 -8.26
CA LYS A 202 17.02 18.22 -8.68
C LYS A 202 17.16 17.23 -7.52
N VAL A 203 17.04 15.94 -7.80
CA VAL A 203 17.29 14.90 -6.79
C VAL A 203 18.80 14.70 -6.65
N ASN A 204 19.32 15.02 -5.46
CA ASN A 204 20.70 14.71 -5.11
C ASN A 204 20.88 13.21 -4.80
N PRO A 205 22.08 12.63 -5.00
CA PRO A 205 22.39 11.28 -4.55
C PRO A 205 22.06 11.05 -3.06
N ILE A 206 21.85 9.80 -2.69
CA ILE A 206 21.65 9.40 -1.29
C ILE A 206 22.99 9.50 -0.55
N VAL A 207 22.98 9.94 0.71
CA VAL A 207 24.19 10.09 1.53
C VAL A 207 24.18 9.14 2.74
N PRO A 208 25.35 8.77 3.30
CA PRO A 208 25.41 7.92 4.48
C PRO A 208 24.69 8.54 5.68
N ASN A 209 24.09 7.71 6.53
CA ASN A 209 23.28 8.08 7.70
C ASN A 209 22.04 8.94 7.39
N GLU A 210 21.64 9.05 6.13
CA GLU A 210 20.41 9.73 5.74
C GLU A 210 19.16 8.96 6.21
N LEU A 211 18.14 9.70 6.63
CA LEU A 211 16.82 9.16 6.97
C LEU A 211 15.90 9.20 5.74
N LEU A 212 15.50 8.03 5.25
CA LEU A 212 14.61 7.88 4.12
C LEU A 212 13.29 7.25 4.57
N MET A 213 12.17 7.75 4.05
CA MET A 213 10.87 7.10 4.18
C MET A 213 10.76 6.06 3.07
N LEU A 214 10.58 4.80 3.46
CA LEU A 214 10.48 3.65 2.57
C LEU A 214 9.07 3.09 2.67
N ASN A 215 8.40 2.93 1.53
CA ASN A 215 7.13 2.22 1.48
C ASN A 215 7.27 0.94 0.65
N VAL A 216 6.82 -0.18 1.22
CA VAL A 216 6.85 -1.51 0.60
C VAL A 216 5.48 -2.14 0.77
N ASN A 217 4.79 -2.45 -0.33
CA ASN A 217 3.38 -2.84 -0.30
C ASN A 217 2.55 -1.78 0.46
N SER A 218 1.86 -2.15 1.55
CA SER A 218 1.15 -1.24 2.46
C SER A 218 1.98 -0.77 3.66
N ALA A 219 3.22 -1.26 3.83
CA ALA A 219 4.08 -0.90 4.95
C ALA A 219 4.82 0.41 4.69
N ALA A 220 4.87 1.26 5.71
CA ALA A 220 5.69 2.47 5.74
C ALA A 220 6.69 2.40 6.90
N THR A 221 7.96 2.63 6.61
CA THR A 221 9.03 2.58 7.61
C THR A 221 10.11 3.63 7.31
N VAL A 222 10.85 4.03 8.33
CA VAL A 222 12.03 4.89 8.15
C VAL A 222 13.26 4.00 8.06
N GLY A 223 14.01 4.12 6.97
CA GLY A 223 15.31 3.51 6.79
C GLY A 223 16.43 4.51 7.08
N ILE A 224 17.43 4.07 7.85
CA ILE A 224 18.69 4.77 8.06
C ILE A 224 19.72 4.18 7.11
N VAL A 225 20.25 4.99 6.20
CA VAL A 225 21.26 4.55 5.24
C VAL A 225 22.56 4.23 5.96
N ARG A 226 23.08 3.02 5.81
CA ARG A 226 24.33 2.58 6.44
C ARG A 226 25.46 2.38 5.44
N ASP A 227 25.14 1.81 4.29
CA ASP A 227 26.12 1.55 3.24
C ASP A 227 25.56 1.96 1.89
N ILE A 228 26.45 2.47 1.04
CA ILE A 228 26.16 2.96 -0.30
C ILE A 228 27.21 2.41 -1.25
N ALA A 229 26.75 1.57 -2.16
CA ALA A 229 27.48 1.21 -3.37
C ALA A 229 26.77 1.85 -4.58
N LYS A 230 27.45 1.88 -5.74
CA LYS A 230 27.05 2.61 -6.96
C LYS A 230 25.52 2.77 -7.16
N ASN A 231 24.78 1.65 -7.25
CA ASN A 231 23.32 1.64 -7.37
C ASN A 231 22.64 0.82 -6.25
N ARG A 232 23.31 0.60 -5.13
CA ARG A 232 22.78 -0.18 -4.02
C ARG A 232 22.90 0.56 -2.71
N VAL A 233 21.86 0.52 -1.91
CA VAL A 233 21.83 1.14 -0.60
C VAL A 233 21.39 0.12 0.42
N LYS A 234 22.16 -0.02 1.50
CA LYS A 234 21.76 -0.80 2.68
C LYS A 234 21.15 0.13 3.71
N CYS A 235 19.91 -0.14 4.07
CA CYS A 235 19.15 0.63 5.05
C CYS A 235 18.83 -0.23 6.27
N VAL A 236 19.09 0.27 7.47
CA VAL A 236 18.57 -0.31 8.72
C VAL A 236 17.21 0.32 9.01
N LEU A 237 16.19 -0.50 9.27
CA LEU A 237 14.82 -0.03 9.41
C LEU A 237 14.49 0.27 10.86
N LYS A 238 13.72 1.35 11.09
CA LYS A 238 13.14 1.66 12.41
C LYS A 238 11.98 0.74 12.78
N LYS A 239 11.29 0.21 11.78
CA LYS A 239 10.25 -0.82 11.94
C LYS A 239 10.52 -1.95 10.95
N PRO A 240 10.48 -3.23 11.37
CA PRO A 240 10.68 -4.34 10.45
C PRO A 240 9.56 -4.37 9.40
N ILE A 241 9.84 -4.97 8.24
CA ILE A 241 8.83 -5.15 7.19
C ILE A 241 8.81 -6.61 6.71
N CYS A 242 7.66 -7.13 6.32
CA CYS A 242 7.55 -8.44 5.67
C CYS A 242 7.41 -8.23 4.15
N ALA A 243 8.37 -8.72 3.38
CA ALA A 243 8.35 -8.54 1.92
C ALA A 243 9.19 -9.62 1.22
N ALA A 244 8.79 -9.98 0.00
CA ALA A 244 9.58 -10.88 -0.83
C ALA A 244 10.77 -10.14 -1.46
N VAL A 245 11.86 -10.87 -1.73
CA VAL A 245 12.92 -10.38 -2.62
C VAL A 245 12.30 -10.03 -3.97
N GLY A 246 12.73 -8.93 -4.58
CA GLY A 246 12.14 -8.39 -5.80
C GLY A 246 10.95 -7.44 -5.57
N SER A 247 10.48 -7.28 -4.33
CA SER A 247 9.42 -6.30 -4.04
C SER A 247 9.91 -4.87 -4.32
N ARG A 248 9.02 -4.05 -4.87
CA ARG A 248 9.29 -2.63 -5.14
C ARG A 248 9.16 -1.81 -3.86
N VAL A 249 10.08 -0.86 -3.71
CA VAL A 249 10.14 0.07 -2.59
C VAL A 249 10.09 1.48 -3.14
N THR A 250 9.15 2.32 -2.69
CA THR A 250 9.23 3.76 -3.00
C THR A 250 10.15 4.43 -2.00
N ILE A 251 11.00 5.35 -2.47
CA ILE A 251 11.98 6.05 -1.64
C ILE A 251 11.60 7.52 -1.59
N SER A 252 11.33 8.01 -0.39
CA SER A 252 11.00 9.41 -0.15
C SER A 252 12.00 10.06 0.79
N ARG A 253 12.39 11.30 0.47
CA ARG A 253 13.31 12.13 1.25
C ARG A 253 12.54 13.25 1.91
N ARG A 254 12.96 13.66 3.10
CA ARG A 254 12.39 14.85 3.75
C ARG A 254 12.94 16.11 3.07
N VAL A 255 12.05 16.90 2.46
CA VAL A 255 12.37 18.21 1.87
C VAL A 255 11.54 19.24 2.61
N GLY A 256 12.20 20.10 3.39
CA GLY A 256 11.54 20.97 4.37
C GLY A 256 10.77 20.17 5.42
N THR A 257 9.45 20.37 5.48
CA THR A 257 8.57 19.72 6.47
C THR A 257 7.89 18.45 5.96
N ARG A 258 8.03 18.09 4.67
CA ARG A 258 7.30 16.97 4.06
C ARG A 258 8.24 15.94 3.45
N PHE A 259 7.79 14.67 3.43
CA PHE A 259 8.43 13.65 2.61
C PHE A 259 8.00 13.80 1.15
N ARG A 260 8.97 13.73 0.25
CA ARG A 260 8.79 13.82 -1.21
C ARG A 260 9.40 12.60 -1.87
N LEU A 261 8.72 12.07 -2.89
CA LEU A 261 9.21 10.94 -3.67
C LEU A 261 10.46 11.37 -4.46
N ILE A 262 11.55 10.62 -4.28
CA ILE A 262 12.82 10.88 -4.98
C ILE A 262 13.24 9.72 -5.89
N GLY A 263 12.59 8.56 -5.78
CA GLY A 263 12.97 7.37 -6.52
C GLY A 263 12.22 6.13 -6.08
N TYR A 264 12.62 5.01 -6.64
CA TYR A 264 12.19 3.69 -6.23
C TYR A 264 13.38 2.75 -6.13
N GLY A 265 13.19 1.60 -5.50
CA GLY A 265 14.16 0.52 -5.47
C GLY A 265 13.51 -0.85 -5.49
N ILE A 266 14.35 -1.87 -5.60
CA ILE A 266 13.95 -3.28 -5.60
C ILE A 266 14.73 -3.99 -4.51
N ILE A 267 14.03 -4.73 -3.64
CA ILE A 267 14.66 -5.52 -2.58
C ILE A 267 15.52 -6.60 -3.21
N ARG A 268 16.80 -6.69 -2.81
CA ARG A 268 17.71 -7.76 -3.19
C ARG A 268 18.11 -8.56 -1.95
N ALA A 269 18.32 -9.87 -2.14
CA ALA A 269 18.92 -10.70 -1.10
C ALA A 269 20.36 -10.22 -0.85
N GLU A 270 20.81 -10.28 0.41
CA GLU A 270 22.23 -10.16 0.72
C GLU A 270 22.94 -11.41 0.17
N LYS A 271 24.05 -11.20 -0.55
CA LYS A 271 24.93 -12.30 -0.96
C LYS A 271 25.87 -12.63 0.18
#